data_AF-A0A0F9LI70-F1
#
_entry.id   AF-A0A0F9LI70-F1
#
_cell.length_a   1.000
_cell.length_b   1.000
_cell.length_c   1.000
_cell.angle_alpha   90.00
_cell.angle_beta   90.00
_cell.angle_gamma   90.00
#
_symmetry.space_group_name_H-M   'P 1'
#
loop_
_entity.id
_entity.type
_entity.pdbx_description
1 polymer ?
#
loop_
_entity_poly.entity_id
_entity_poly.type
_entity_poly.pdbx_seq_one_letter_code
_entity_poly.pdbx_strand_id
1 'polypeptide(L)'
;MIPAFPKIFTLGTKYIADIFKESVEITEKVDGSQFNFGKIDGVLQIRSKNKELYFDNPEKMFGEAIDYVKSIEDIIPDNTIFHCEYLKKPKHNTLVYERTPRNHLICFGVSSQDQSFTIHYEMLAEKIGIESVPVLFSGTVYSLDKLKNFLETPSILGGTKVEGIVIKNYHVHFYWGDTQFP
;
A
#
# COMPACT_ATOMS: atom_id res chain seq x y z
N MET A 1 -6.80 -13.76 -10.65
CA MET A 1 -5.39 -13.59 -10.22
C MET A 1 -5.19 -12.17 -9.74
N ILE A 2 -4.55 -11.97 -8.58
CA ILE A 2 -4.14 -10.64 -8.11
C ILE A 2 -3.06 -10.07 -9.05
N PRO A 3 -3.29 -8.94 -9.73
CA PRO A 3 -2.30 -8.32 -10.60
C PRO A 3 -1.11 -7.77 -9.78
N ALA A 4 0.03 -7.57 -10.45
CA ALA A 4 1.15 -6.87 -9.83
C ALA A 4 0.75 -5.43 -9.50
N PHE A 5 1.19 -4.92 -8.35
CA PHE A 5 0.91 -3.53 -7.98
C PHE A 5 1.50 -2.57 -9.03
N PRO A 6 0.79 -1.49 -9.42
CA PRO A 6 1.29 -0.53 -10.38
C PRO A 6 2.66 0.01 -10.01
N LYS A 7 3.48 0.26 -11.02
CA LYS A 7 4.77 0.92 -10.84
C LYS A 7 4.58 2.32 -10.25
N ILE A 8 5.28 2.59 -9.15
CA ILE A 8 5.39 3.93 -8.56
C ILE A 8 6.55 4.67 -9.26
N PHE A 9 6.29 5.91 -9.68
CA PHE A 9 7.29 6.76 -10.35
C PHE A 9 7.89 7.78 -9.39
N THR A 10 9.18 8.05 -9.54
CA THR A 10 9.86 9.12 -8.80
C THR A 10 9.38 10.48 -9.29
N LEU A 11 9.10 11.38 -8.35
CA LEU A 11 8.72 12.76 -8.66
C LEU A 11 9.75 13.43 -9.58
N GLY A 12 9.26 14.16 -10.58
CA GLY A 12 10.10 14.77 -11.64
C GLY A 12 10.22 13.92 -12.91
N THR A 13 9.69 12.70 -12.92
CA THR A 13 9.59 11.91 -14.15
C THR A 13 8.56 12.53 -15.11
N LYS A 14 8.89 12.60 -16.41
CA LYS A 14 8.03 13.23 -17.45
C LYS A 14 6.61 12.67 -17.51
N TYR A 15 6.43 11.36 -17.28
CA TYR A 15 5.12 10.70 -17.34
C TYR A 15 4.12 11.18 -16.29
N ILE A 16 4.61 11.77 -15.19
CA ILE A 16 3.78 12.25 -14.08
C ILE A 16 3.87 13.78 -13.93
N ALA A 17 4.20 14.50 -15.01
CA ALA A 17 4.27 15.96 -15.00
C ALA A 17 2.97 16.62 -14.51
N ASP A 18 1.85 15.93 -14.71
CA ASP A 18 0.50 16.39 -14.41
C ASP A 18 -0.03 15.90 -13.05
N ILE A 19 0.78 15.24 -12.24
CA ILE A 19 0.34 14.64 -10.95
C ILE A 19 -0.28 15.65 -9.98
N PHE A 20 0.00 16.94 -10.11
CA PHE A 20 -0.56 17.99 -9.25
C PHE A 20 -1.62 18.88 -9.95
N LYS A 21 -2.11 18.51 -11.13
CA LYS A 21 -3.18 19.26 -11.81
C LYS A 21 -4.50 19.20 -11.05
N GLU A 22 -4.76 18.09 -10.36
CA GLU A 22 -5.94 17.86 -9.52
C GLU A 22 -5.52 17.64 -8.06
N SER A 23 -6.51 17.49 -7.17
CA SER A 23 -6.24 17.13 -5.78
C SER A 23 -5.57 15.77 -5.67
N VAL A 24 -4.63 15.66 -4.72
CA VAL A 24 -3.90 14.43 -4.45
C VAL A 24 -4.09 13.99 -3.01
N GLU A 25 -3.95 12.69 -2.79
CA GLU A 25 -3.70 12.11 -1.47
C GLU A 25 -2.20 11.89 -1.30
N ILE A 26 -1.66 12.29 -0.14
CA ILE A 26 -0.27 12.03 0.24
C ILE A 26 -0.28 11.16 1.50
N THR A 27 0.29 9.97 1.42
CA THR A 27 0.44 9.05 2.54
C THR A 27 1.89 8.83 2.91
N GLU A 28 2.13 8.38 4.15
CA GLU A 28 3.43 7.83 4.54
C GLU A 28 3.82 6.66 3.61
N LYS A 29 5.10 6.61 3.22
CA LYS A 29 5.71 5.40 2.67
C LYS A 29 6.37 4.63 3.82
N VAL A 30 5.87 3.43 4.10
CA VAL A 30 6.45 2.53 5.10
C VAL A 30 7.51 1.64 4.45
N ASP A 31 8.63 1.43 5.13
CA ASP A 31 9.76 0.64 4.67
C ASP A 31 9.62 -0.82 5.11
N GLY A 32 8.93 -1.62 4.31
CA GLY A 32 8.64 -3.03 4.57
C GLY A 32 8.91 -3.95 3.38
N SER A 33 8.15 -5.04 3.32
CA SER A 33 8.04 -5.87 2.12
C SER A 33 6.61 -5.90 1.61
N GLN A 34 6.38 -5.48 0.37
CA GLN A 34 5.06 -5.47 -0.24
C GLN A 34 4.38 -6.86 -0.19
N PHE A 35 3.17 -6.89 0.38
CA PHE A 35 2.31 -8.06 0.50
C PHE A 35 0.88 -7.69 0.12
N ASN A 36 0.36 -8.33 -0.91
CA ASN A 36 -0.99 -8.14 -1.43
C ASN A 36 -1.82 -9.38 -1.15
N PHE A 37 -3.08 -9.21 -0.77
CA PHE A 37 -4.00 -10.33 -0.59
C PHE A 37 -5.44 -9.91 -0.90
N GLY A 38 -6.30 -10.88 -1.19
CA GLY A 38 -7.70 -10.60 -1.52
C GLY A 38 -8.43 -11.83 -2.01
N LYS A 39 -9.75 -11.71 -2.16
CA LYS A 39 -10.56 -12.73 -2.81
C LYS A 39 -10.86 -12.31 -4.25
N ILE A 40 -10.67 -13.25 -5.17
CA ILE A 40 -11.04 -13.11 -6.58
C ILE A 40 -11.89 -14.31 -6.95
N ASP A 41 -13.13 -14.06 -7.37
CA ASP A 41 -14.11 -15.11 -7.67
C ASP A 41 -14.28 -16.10 -6.50
N GLY A 42 -14.33 -15.57 -5.27
CA GLY A 42 -14.46 -16.35 -4.03
C GLY A 42 -13.18 -17.06 -3.57
N VAL A 43 -12.09 -17.00 -4.34
CA VAL A 43 -10.83 -17.68 -4.03
C VAL A 43 -9.86 -16.70 -3.38
N LEU A 44 -9.44 -16.99 -2.14
CA LEU A 44 -8.40 -16.25 -1.45
C LEU A 44 -7.05 -16.42 -2.17
N GLN A 45 -6.40 -15.29 -2.46
CA GLN A 45 -5.12 -15.23 -3.15
C GLN A 45 -4.16 -14.30 -2.39
N ILE A 46 -2.86 -14.59 -2.51
CA ILE A 46 -1.78 -13.80 -1.90
C ILE A 46 -0.64 -13.62 -2.89
N ARG A 47 0.03 -12.46 -2.81
CA ARG A 47 1.08 -12.08 -3.74
C ARG A 47 2.10 -11.15 -3.09
N SER A 48 3.38 -11.38 -3.38
CA SER A 48 4.45 -10.39 -3.13
C SER A 48 4.65 -9.49 -4.35
N LYS A 49 5.51 -8.48 -4.28
CA LYS A 49 5.80 -7.58 -5.41
C LYS A 49 5.99 -8.31 -6.76
N ASN A 50 6.84 -9.34 -6.78
CA ASN A 50 7.30 -9.97 -8.02
C ASN A 50 6.65 -11.33 -8.32
N LYS A 51 6.02 -11.98 -7.34
CA LYS A 51 5.51 -13.35 -7.48
C LYS A 51 4.26 -13.58 -6.66
N GLU A 52 3.39 -14.44 -7.19
CA GLU A 52 2.33 -15.07 -6.42
C GLU A 52 2.92 -15.93 -5.31
N LEU A 53 2.16 -16.06 -4.24
CA LEU A 53 2.52 -16.89 -3.10
C LEU A 53 1.49 -18.01 -2.98
N TYR A 54 1.92 -19.17 -2.46
CA TYR A 54 1.06 -20.34 -2.29
C TYR A 54 0.93 -20.66 -0.82
N PHE A 55 -0.30 -20.92 -0.40
CA PHE A 55 -0.61 -21.24 1.00
C PHE A 55 -0.04 -22.57 1.47
N ASP A 56 0.18 -23.52 0.55
CA ASP A 56 0.72 -24.86 0.82
C ASP A 56 2.26 -24.88 0.86
N ASN A 57 2.90 -23.84 0.32
CA ASN A 57 4.34 -23.66 0.36
C ASN A 57 4.68 -22.17 0.60
N PRO A 58 4.35 -21.65 1.80
CA PRO A 58 4.46 -20.24 2.06
C PRO A 58 5.94 -19.83 2.14
N GLU A 59 6.25 -18.67 1.56
CA GLU A 59 7.55 -18.07 1.76
C GLU A 59 7.71 -17.71 3.24
N LYS A 60 8.72 -18.29 3.90
CA LYS A 60 8.94 -18.18 5.35
C LYS A 60 8.93 -16.74 5.86
N MET A 61 9.30 -15.77 5.02
CA MET A 61 9.28 -14.35 5.37
C MET A 61 7.88 -13.88 5.78
N PHE A 62 6.82 -14.31 5.07
CA PHE A 62 5.45 -13.82 5.23
C PHE A 62 4.56 -14.71 6.10
N GLY A 63 5.12 -15.70 6.79
CA GLY A 63 4.34 -16.71 7.54
C GLY A 63 3.26 -16.11 8.45
N GLU A 64 3.61 -15.11 9.26
CA GLU A 64 2.67 -14.49 10.21
C GLU A 64 1.53 -13.74 9.49
N ALA A 65 1.83 -13.05 8.39
CA ALA A 65 0.80 -12.40 7.57
C ALA A 65 -0.11 -13.42 6.87
N ILE A 66 0.47 -14.53 6.39
CA ILE A 66 -0.27 -15.61 5.73
C ILE A 66 -1.22 -16.30 6.72
N ASP A 67 -0.73 -16.63 7.91
CA ASP A 67 -1.53 -17.25 8.97
C ASP A 67 -2.68 -16.33 9.37
N TYR A 68 -2.41 -15.03 9.52
CA TYR A 68 -3.45 -14.04 9.80
C TYR A 68 -4.49 -13.95 8.67
N VAL A 69 -4.06 -13.77 7.42
CA VAL A 69 -4.96 -13.65 6.27
C VAL A 69 -5.85 -14.89 6.10
N LYS A 70 -5.33 -16.09 6.35
CA LYS A 70 -6.16 -17.31 6.40
C LYS A 70 -7.21 -17.25 7.49
N SER A 71 -6.83 -16.79 8.69
CA SER A 71 -7.76 -16.72 9.84
C SER A 71 -8.93 -15.74 9.64
N ILE A 72 -8.77 -14.75 8.77
CA ILE A 72 -9.81 -13.75 8.44
C ILE A 72 -10.46 -14.02 7.08
N GLU A 73 -10.22 -15.17 6.46
CA GLU A 73 -10.69 -15.45 5.10
C GLU A 73 -12.19 -15.17 4.95
N ASP A 74 -13.01 -15.62 5.88
CA ASP A 74 -14.48 -15.48 5.83
C ASP A 74 -14.98 -14.03 5.78
N ILE A 75 -14.20 -13.08 6.32
CA ILE A 75 -14.58 -11.66 6.38
C ILE A 75 -13.94 -10.82 5.28
N ILE A 76 -13.01 -11.38 4.49
CA ILE A 76 -12.45 -10.69 3.32
C ILE A 76 -13.55 -10.58 2.25
N PRO A 77 -13.92 -9.36 1.81
CA PRO A 77 -14.91 -9.19 0.76
C PRO A 77 -14.44 -9.78 -0.57
N ASP A 78 -15.37 -10.34 -1.34
CA ASP A 78 -15.06 -10.82 -2.68
C ASP A 78 -14.70 -9.67 -3.62
N ASN A 79 -13.89 -9.97 -4.64
CA ASN A 79 -13.36 -9.02 -5.64
C ASN A 79 -12.66 -7.79 -5.04
N THR A 80 -12.06 -7.95 -3.86
CA THR A 80 -11.37 -6.88 -3.13
C THR A 80 -9.94 -7.30 -2.82
N ILE A 81 -8.98 -6.44 -3.21
CA ILE A 81 -7.55 -6.65 -3.04
C ILE A 81 -7.00 -5.59 -2.09
N PHE A 82 -6.37 -6.02 -1.01
CA PHE A 82 -5.65 -5.18 -0.07
C PHE A 82 -4.17 -5.16 -0.43
N HIS A 83 -3.60 -3.96 -0.49
CA HIS A 83 -2.17 -3.73 -0.74
C HIS A 83 -1.51 -3.25 0.55
N CYS A 84 -0.61 -4.05 1.09
CA CYS A 84 -0.01 -3.82 2.39
C CYS A 84 1.52 -3.83 2.31
N GLU A 85 2.13 -3.11 3.25
CA GLU A 85 3.51 -3.35 3.65
C GLU A 85 3.53 -4.34 4.81
N TYR A 86 4.40 -5.33 4.70
CA TYR A 86 4.61 -6.34 5.75
C TYR A 86 5.87 -6.04 6.56
N LEU A 87 5.74 -6.12 7.88
CA LEU A 87 6.85 -5.98 8.82
C LEU A 87 6.75 -7.03 9.92
N LYS A 88 7.68 -7.99 9.90
CA LYS A 88 7.79 -9.04 10.92
C LYS A 88 8.28 -8.52 12.27
N LYS A 89 9.19 -7.56 12.24
CA LYS A 89 9.90 -7.01 13.41
C LYS A 89 10.22 -5.54 13.16
N PRO A 90 10.51 -4.74 14.21
CA PRO A 90 10.72 -3.31 14.04
C PRO A 90 11.89 -2.97 13.08
N LYS A 91 12.93 -3.80 13.04
CA LYS A 91 14.01 -3.76 12.04
C LYS A 91 13.78 -4.81 10.95
N HIS A 92 12.77 -4.61 10.12
CA HIS A 92 12.43 -5.51 9.00
C HIS A 92 13.27 -5.23 7.75
N ASN A 93 13.37 -3.95 7.36
CA ASN A 93 14.13 -3.50 6.19
C ASN A 93 15.22 -2.48 6.56
N THR A 94 15.27 -1.29 5.95
CA THR A 94 16.32 -0.29 6.14
C THR A 94 16.08 0.53 7.41
N LEU A 95 14.84 0.95 7.66
CA LEU A 95 14.48 1.68 8.87
C LEU A 95 14.34 0.75 10.08
N VAL A 96 14.53 1.33 11.27
CA VAL A 96 14.23 0.69 12.56
C VAL A 96 13.06 1.45 13.15
N TYR A 97 11.91 0.81 13.21
CA TYR A 97 10.72 1.35 13.85
C TYR A 97 10.71 1.06 15.35
N GLU A 98 9.78 1.68 16.07
CA GLU A 98 9.55 1.37 17.49
C GLU A 98 8.69 0.12 17.66
N ARG A 99 7.74 -0.11 16.74
CA ARG A 99 6.83 -1.26 16.73
C ARG A 99 6.61 -1.82 15.33
N THR A 100 5.94 -2.96 15.26
CA THR A 100 5.33 -3.49 14.03
C THR A 100 3.86 -3.06 13.95
N PRO A 101 3.26 -3.04 12.74
CA PRO A 101 1.82 -2.88 12.61
C PRO A 101 1.05 -4.09 13.14
N ARG A 102 -0.22 -3.89 13.50
CA ARG A 102 -1.18 -4.91 13.91
C ARG A 102 -1.23 -6.00 12.85
N ASN A 103 -1.07 -7.24 13.30
CA ASN A 103 -1.03 -8.42 12.44
C ASN A 103 0.03 -8.36 11.34
N HIS A 104 1.12 -7.61 11.59
CA HIS A 104 2.27 -7.46 10.70
C HIS A 104 1.97 -6.82 9.35
N LEU A 105 0.78 -6.24 9.17
CA LEU A 105 0.32 -5.66 7.92
C LEU A 105 -0.14 -4.21 8.12
N ILE A 106 0.36 -3.31 7.28
CA ILE A 106 -0.16 -1.94 7.17
C ILE A 106 -0.59 -1.65 5.74
N CYS A 107 -1.87 -1.37 5.56
CA CYS A 107 -2.52 -1.17 4.27
C CYS A 107 -2.19 0.21 3.71
N PHE A 108 -1.82 0.27 2.43
CA PHE A 108 -1.57 1.53 1.70
C PHE A 108 -2.48 1.73 0.49
N GLY A 109 -3.37 0.77 0.20
CA GLY A 109 -4.39 0.90 -0.82
C GLY A 109 -5.27 -0.33 -0.91
N VAL A 110 -6.45 -0.15 -1.48
CA VAL A 110 -7.38 -1.22 -1.85
C VAL A 110 -7.77 -1.06 -3.30
N SER A 111 -7.85 -2.15 -4.05
CA SER A 111 -8.31 -2.14 -5.44
C SER A 111 -9.16 -3.35 -5.78
N SER A 112 -9.85 -3.26 -6.91
CA SER A 112 -10.48 -4.40 -7.58
C SER A 112 -9.47 -5.11 -8.50
N GLN A 113 -9.83 -6.27 -9.08
CA GLN A 113 -8.96 -7.02 -9.99
C GLN A 113 -8.51 -6.21 -11.22
N ASP A 114 -9.33 -5.27 -11.68
CA ASP A 114 -9.03 -4.35 -12.78
C ASP A 114 -8.12 -3.17 -12.40
N GLN A 115 -7.64 -3.15 -11.14
CA GLN A 115 -6.85 -2.07 -10.55
C GLN A 115 -7.61 -0.73 -10.39
N SER A 116 -8.94 -0.77 -10.38
CA SER A 116 -9.74 0.35 -9.88
C SER A 116 -9.52 0.51 -8.37
N PHE A 117 -8.93 1.63 -7.96
CA PHE A 117 -8.58 1.90 -6.56
C PHE A 117 -9.73 2.52 -5.75
N THR A 118 -9.90 2.01 -4.54
CA THR A 118 -10.84 2.56 -3.55
C THR A 118 -10.18 3.70 -2.79
N ILE A 119 -10.79 4.88 -2.84
CA ILE A 119 -10.46 6.01 -1.97
C ILE A 119 -11.10 5.78 -0.59
N HIS A 120 -10.47 6.27 0.48
CA HIS A 120 -10.95 6.09 1.86
C HIS A 120 -11.05 4.61 2.29
N TYR A 121 -10.01 3.83 1.97
CA TYR A 121 -9.94 2.39 2.24
C TYR A 121 -9.64 2.03 3.71
N GLU A 122 -9.37 3.02 4.58
CA GLU A 122 -8.98 2.82 5.97
C GLU A 122 -10.05 2.07 6.76
N MET A 123 -11.34 2.36 6.49
CA MET A 123 -12.45 1.63 7.12
C MET A 123 -12.52 0.17 6.68
N LEU A 124 -12.09 -0.16 5.45
CA LEU A 124 -12.02 -1.55 4.98
C LEU A 124 -10.88 -2.29 5.66
N ALA A 125 -9.71 -1.65 5.77
CA ALA A 125 -8.56 -2.18 6.51
C ALA A 125 -8.90 -2.45 7.98
N GLU A 126 -9.56 -1.51 8.65
CA GLU A 126 -9.94 -1.65 10.07
C GLU A 126 -10.95 -2.80 10.26
N LYS A 127 -11.94 -2.94 9.37
CA LYS A 127 -12.94 -4.03 9.44
C LYS A 127 -12.31 -5.42 9.41
N ILE A 128 -11.20 -5.58 8.70
CA ILE A 128 -10.47 -6.84 8.63
C ILE A 128 -9.30 -6.90 9.60
N GLY A 129 -9.19 -5.94 10.52
CA GLY A 129 -8.22 -5.96 11.62
C GLY A 129 -6.77 -5.63 11.24
N ILE A 130 -6.51 -4.88 10.17
CA ILE A 130 -5.17 -4.36 9.84
C ILE A 130 -5.11 -2.85 9.96
N GLU A 131 -3.92 -2.29 10.17
CA GLU A 131 -3.72 -0.83 10.19
C GLU A 131 -3.67 -0.27 8.76
N SER A 132 -3.87 1.04 8.59
CA SER A 132 -3.62 1.75 7.34
C SER A 132 -2.57 2.84 7.52
N VAL A 133 -1.79 3.12 6.47
CA VAL A 133 -0.86 4.26 6.47
C VAL A 133 -1.63 5.57 6.65
N PRO A 134 -1.09 6.55 7.39
CA PRO A 134 -1.77 7.82 7.59
C PRO A 134 -1.80 8.66 6.31
N VAL A 135 -2.93 9.34 6.09
CA VAL A 135 -3.02 10.44 5.13
C VAL A 135 -2.40 11.69 5.77
N LEU A 136 -1.23 12.08 5.27
CA LEU A 136 -0.50 13.27 5.72
C LEU A 136 -1.09 14.54 5.11
N PHE A 137 -1.68 14.43 3.92
CA PHE A 137 -2.34 15.54 3.22
C PHE A 137 -3.34 15.04 2.20
N SER A 138 -4.45 15.76 2.05
CA SER A 138 -5.40 15.61 0.96
C SER A 138 -5.78 16.99 0.43
N GLY A 139 -5.68 17.17 -0.89
CA GLY A 139 -6.04 18.43 -1.56
C GLY A 139 -5.04 18.86 -2.64
N THR A 140 -5.13 20.12 -3.06
CA THR A 140 -4.26 20.67 -4.11
C THR A 140 -2.90 21.07 -3.57
N VAL A 141 -1.83 20.69 -4.29
CA VAL A 141 -0.44 21.05 -3.95
C VAL A 141 -0.02 22.26 -4.77
N TYR A 142 0.10 23.42 -4.12
CA TYR A 142 0.55 24.66 -4.77
C TYR A 142 2.05 24.92 -4.65
N SER A 143 2.76 24.18 -3.80
CA SER A 143 4.20 24.33 -3.59
C SER A 143 4.85 22.99 -3.25
N LEU A 144 5.92 22.66 -3.96
CA LEU A 144 6.71 21.45 -3.72
C LEU A 144 7.51 21.50 -2.41
N ASP A 145 7.78 22.69 -1.86
CA ASP A 145 8.48 22.80 -0.57
C ASP A 145 7.64 22.22 0.58
N LYS A 146 6.31 22.23 0.45
CA LYS A 146 5.41 21.56 1.40
C LYS A 146 5.65 20.04 1.46
N LEU A 147 6.08 19.43 0.34
CA LEU A 147 6.36 17.99 0.29
C LEU A 147 7.56 17.61 1.14
N LYS A 148 8.59 18.48 1.20
CA LYS A 148 9.78 18.26 2.01
C LYS A 148 9.45 18.23 3.51
N ASN A 149 8.47 19.02 3.94
CA ASN A 149 8.05 19.04 5.35
C ASN A 149 7.41 17.72 5.79
N PHE A 150 6.76 16.97 4.88
CA PHE A 150 6.23 15.66 5.24
C PHE A 150 7.33 14.64 5.52
N LEU A 151 8.51 14.77 4.93
CA LEU A 151 9.65 13.89 5.20
C LEU A 151 10.19 14.03 6.63
N GLU A 152 9.87 15.13 7.31
CA GLU A 152 10.25 15.39 8.70
C GLU A 152 9.23 14.81 9.70
N THR A 153 8.12 14.25 9.22
CA THR A 153 7.05 13.70 10.05
C THR A 153 7.52 12.42 10.74
N PRO A 154 7.26 12.22 12.04
CA PRO A 154 7.48 10.93 12.69
C PRO A 154 6.63 9.83 12.04
N SER A 155 7.21 8.65 11.83
CA SER A 155 6.47 7.50 11.29
C SER A 155 5.34 7.04 12.22
N ILE A 156 4.24 6.55 11.67
CA ILE A 156 3.14 5.91 12.44
C ILE A 156 3.61 4.70 13.28
N LEU A 157 4.71 4.07 12.87
CA LEU A 157 5.33 2.95 13.58
C LEU A 157 6.38 3.38 14.61
N GLY A 158 6.59 4.70 14.77
CA GLY A 158 7.45 5.30 15.80
C GLY A 158 8.96 5.09 15.56
N GLY A 159 9.78 5.65 16.45
CA GLY A 159 11.24 5.46 16.49
C GLY A 159 12.06 6.15 15.39
N THR A 160 11.44 6.59 14.30
CA THR A 160 12.12 7.27 13.17
C THR A 160 11.16 8.21 12.43
N LYS A 161 11.70 9.04 11.52
CA LYS A 161 10.92 9.78 10.51
C LYS A 161 10.42 8.85 9.41
N VAL A 162 9.40 9.29 8.68
CA VAL A 162 8.89 8.56 7.49
C VAL A 162 10.02 8.29 6.50
N GLU A 163 9.97 7.12 5.83
CA GLU A 163 10.93 6.77 4.76
C GLU A 163 10.80 7.73 3.58
N GLY A 164 9.56 8.11 3.30
CA GLY A 164 9.17 8.97 2.21
C GLY A 164 7.67 9.17 2.22
N ILE A 165 7.16 9.70 1.12
CA ILE A 165 5.73 9.89 0.90
C ILE A 165 5.32 9.27 -0.43
N VAL A 166 4.09 8.78 -0.50
CA VAL A 166 3.46 8.34 -1.74
C VAL A 166 2.38 9.35 -2.10
N ILE A 167 2.43 9.86 -3.33
CA ILE A 167 1.48 10.83 -3.88
C ILE A 167 0.57 10.08 -4.84
N LYS A 168 -0.74 10.16 -4.63
CA LYS A 168 -1.76 9.45 -5.40
C LYS A 168 -2.71 10.47 -5.99
N ASN A 169 -2.90 10.45 -7.31
CA ASN A 169 -3.86 11.31 -8.00
C ASN A 169 -4.90 10.46 -8.72
N TYR A 170 -5.98 10.14 -8.03
CA TYR A 170 -7.07 9.31 -8.55
C TYR A 170 -7.86 9.93 -9.73
N HIS A 171 -7.57 11.18 -10.10
CA HIS A 171 -8.26 11.89 -11.19
C HIS A 171 -7.45 11.95 -12.48
N VAL A 172 -6.13 11.71 -12.42
CA VAL A 172 -5.23 11.84 -13.57
C VAL A 172 -4.71 10.47 -13.96
N HIS A 173 -5.16 9.99 -15.11
CA HIS A 173 -4.69 8.73 -15.68
C HIS A 173 -3.70 9.00 -16.81
N PHE A 174 -2.70 8.16 -16.95
CA PHE A 174 -1.78 8.20 -18.09
C PHE A 174 -1.44 6.79 -18.58
N TYR A 175 -0.94 6.71 -19.81
CA TYR A 175 -0.50 5.44 -20.40
C TYR A 175 1.03 5.35 -20.39
N TRP A 176 1.55 4.19 -20.02
CA TRP A 176 2.95 3.83 -20.23
C TRP A 176 3.01 2.45 -20.90
N GLY A 177 3.34 2.45 -22.19
CA GLY A 177 3.08 1.28 -23.04
C GLY A 177 1.58 1.06 -23.19
N ASP A 178 1.14 -0.20 -23.10
CA ASP A 178 -0.27 -0.59 -23.17
C ASP A 178 -0.96 -0.60 -21.79
N THR A 179 -0.28 -0.11 -20.75
CA THR A 179 -0.81 -0.09 -19.38
C THR A 179 -1.27 1.32 -19.02
N GLN A 180 -2.53 1.42 -18.57
CA GLN A 180 -3.07 2.61 -17.95
C GLN A 180 -2.66 2.65 -16.48
N PHE A 181 -2.19 3.79 -16.03
CA PHE A 181 -1.84 4.06 -14.64
C PHE A 181 -2.90 5.00 -14.05
N PRO A 182 -3.45 4.65 -12.86
CA PRO A 182 -4.25 5.56 -12.06
C PRO A 182 -3.39 6.52 -11.23
#